data_AF-A0AAQ5YDP4-F1
#
_entry.id   AF-A0AAQ5YDP4-F1
#
_cell.length_a   1.000
_cell.length_b   1.000
_cell.length_c   1.000
_cell.angle_alpha   90.00
_cell.angle_beta   90.00
_cell.angle_gamma   90.00
#
_symmetry.space_group_name_H-M   'P 1'
#
loop_
_entity.id
_entity.type
_entity.pdbx_description
1 polymer ?
#
loop_
_entity_poly.entity_id
_entity_poly.type
_entity_poly.pdbx_seq_one_letter_code
_entity_poly.pdbx_strand_id
1 'polypeptide(L)'
;LSINLNLIFEHPAGGYRKIFETCEELSETLPATVTGRIPSFLKGSLLRLGPGLFEVGDEPFYHLFDGQALMHKFDFKNGQVTYFRKFVRTDAYVRAITEKRVVITEFGTFAYPDPCKNIFSRFFSYFKGVEVTDNCLVNVYPVGEDFYAVTETNYITKVNPDTLETLKKVDMCNYININGVTAHPHIERDGTVYNIGNCMGKGATLAYNIVRIPPTQKDKSDPIEKSKVVVQFPSHERFKPSYVHSFGMSENYFVFVETPVKINLLKFLSAWSIRGSNYMDCFESNESQGTLFHIARKDPGEYIDHKFKGAPIGMFHHINTYEDQGFVVVDLCAWKGFEFVYNYLWLANLRANWDEVKKAAMMAPQPEVRRYVIPLDIHKEEQGKNLVSLPYTTATATMHADGMIWLEPEILFSGPRQAFEFPQINYERYGGKNYTYAYGLGLNHFIPDRICKLNVKTKETWVWQEPDSYPSEPLFVQTPEAVDEDDGVLLTIVAAPGSQRPAYLLILNAKDLSEVARAEVECSIPVTFHGMYKP
;
A
#
# COMPACT_ATOMS: atom_id res chain seq x y z
N LEU A 1 -21.57 -15.24 -3.56
CA LEU A 1 -22.40 -14.77 -4.69
C LEU A 1 -21.53 -13.84 -5.51
N SER A 2 -21.27 -14.24 -6.74
CA SER A 2 -20.38 -13.57 -7.69
C SER A 2 -20.93 -12.19 -8.07
N ILE A 3 -20.03 -11.22 -8.29
CA ILE A 3 -20.32 -10.08 -9.18
C ILE A 3 -21.09 -10.64 -10.38
N ASN A 4 -22.19 -10.00 -10.76
CA ASN A 4 -22.94 -10.41 -11.94
C ASN A 4 -22.01 -10.27 -13.16
N LEU A 5 -21.37 -11.38 -13.56
CA LEU A 5 -20.30 -11.46 -14.58
C LEU A 5 -20.75 -11.01 -15.97
N ASN A 6 -22.05 -10.72 -16.15
CA ASN A 6 -22.64 -10.31 -17.42
C ASN A 6 -22.38 -8.84 -17.79
N LEU A 7 -21.69 -8.05 -16.98
CA LEU A 7 -21.34 -6.64 -17.27
C LEU A 7 -19.94 -6.29 -16.76
N ILE A 8 -18.90 -7.01 -17.19
CA ILE A 8 -17.53 -6.51 -17.05
C ILE A 8 -17.38 -5.32 -18.02
N PHE A 9 -17.08 -4.14 -17.49
CA PHE A 9 -16.82 -2.97 -18.33
C PHE A 9 -15.57 -3.19 -19.17
N GLU A 10 -15.69 -2.90 -20.46
CA GLU A 10 -14.57 -2.84 -21.38
C GLU A 10 -14.12 -1.38 -21.49
N HIS A 11 -12.83 -1.15 -21.69
CA HIS A 11 -12.24 0.20 -21.77
C HIS A 11 -11.59 0.48 -23.14
N PRO A 12 -12.27 0.24 -24.28
CA PRO A 12 -11.66 0.32 -25.61
C PRO A 12 -11.15 1.73 -25.95
N ALA A 13 -11.73 2.78 -25.34
CA ALA A 13 -11.27 4.16 -25.51
C ALA A 13 -9.88 4.41 -24.90
N GLY A 14 -9.41 3.57 -23.97
CA GLY A 14 -8.08 3.68 -23.38
C GLY A 14 -7.90 4.91 -22.48
N GLY A 15 -8.98 5.45 -21.90
CA GLY A 15 -8.93 6.64 -21.05
C GLY A 15 -8.00 6.50 -19.85
N TYR A 16 -7.82 5.28 -19.33
CA TYR A 16 -6.91 4.98 -18.21
C TYR A 16 -5.46 5.39 -18.49
N ARG A 17 -5.04 5.63 -19.73
CA ARG A 17 -3.70 6.16 -20.00
C ARG A 17 -3.46 7.50 -19.32
N LYS A 18 -4.51 8.30 -19.13
CA LYS A 18 -4.43 9.63 -18.53
C LYS A 18 -4.02 9.61 -17.06
N ILE A 19 -4.28 8.53 -16.33
CA ILE A 19 -3.78 8.40 -14.94
C ILE A 19 -2.28 8.09 -14.89
N PHE A 20 -1.63 7.83 -16.03
CA PHE A 20 -0.20 7.61 -16.14
C PHE A 20 0.50 8.71 -16.95
N GLU A 21 -0.06 9.91 -17.06
CA GLU A 21 0.55 11.05 -17.75
C GLU A 21 1.11 12.08 -16.77
N THR A 22 2.24 12.68 -17.13
CA THR A 22 2.87 13.76 -16.36
C THR A 22 1.91 14.94 -16.21
N CYS A 23 1.92 15.57 -15.04
CA CYS A 23 1.19 16.79 -14.80
C CYS A 23 2.04 17.81 -14.04
N GLU A 24 1.75 19.09 -14.24
CA GLU A 24 2.43 20.18 -13.55
C GLU A 24 1.86 20.41 -12.15
N GLU A 25 2.68 20.87 -11.22
CA GLU A 25 2.19 21.37 -9.93
C GLU A 25 1.35 22.64 -10.09
N LEU A 26 0.55 22.96 -9.07
CA LEU A 26 -0.28 24.16 -9.09
C LEU A 26 0.44 25.30 -8.36
N SER A 27 0.39 26.50 -8.93
CA SER A 27 0.88 27.72 -8.29
C SER A 27 -0.11 28.26 -7.25
N GLU A 28 -1.40 28.00 -7.45
CA GLU A 28 -2.49 28.43 -6.58
C GLU A 28 -3.52 27.32 -6.39
N THR A 29 -4.31 27.46 -5.34
CA THR A 29 -5.39 26.52 -5.02
C THR A 29 -6.57 26.72 -5.98
N LEU A 30 -7.04 25.64 -6.61
CA LEU A 30 -8.17 25.68 -7.54
C LEU A 30 -9.49 25.49 -6.79
N PRO A 31 -10.52 26.31 -7.04
CA PRO A 31 -11.86 25.98 -6.60
C PRO A 31 -12.39 24.78 -7.38
N ALA A 32 -13.00 23.81 -6.69
CA ALA A 32 -13.71 22.73 -7.34
C ALA A 32 -15.18 23.11 -7.52
N THR A 33 -15.78 22.72 -8.65
CA THR A 33 -17.22 22.91 -8.86
C THR A 33 -17.98 21.74 -8.24
N VAL A 34 -18.88 22.05 -7.33
CA VAL A 34 -19.62 21.05 -6.57
C VAL A 34 -20.94 20.69 -7.26
N THR A 35 -21.20 19.40 -7.43
CA THR A 35 -22.51 18.84 -7.75
C THR A 35 -22.97 17.95 -6.59
N GLY A 36 -24.28 17.87 -6.35
CA GLY A 36 -24.82 17.24 -5.13
C GLY A 36 -24.64 18.12 -3.88
N ARG A 37 -24.55 17.51 -2.70
CA ARG A 37 -24.41 18.24 -1.42
C ARG A 37 -23.31 17.64 -0.57
N ILE A 38 -22.20 18.38 -0.40
CA ILE A 38 -21.13 18.00 0.52
C ILE A 38 -21.70 17.89 1.95
N PRO A 39 -21.55 16.74 2.63
CA PRO A 39 -21.97 16.59 4.03
C PRO A 39 -21.35 17.66 4.93
N SER A 40 -22.15 18.28 5.80
CA SER A 40 -21.69 19.40 6.63
C SER A 40 -20.66 19.03 7.69
N PHE A 41 -20.51 17.73 7.99
CA PHE A 41 -19.49 17.24 8.89
C PHE A 41 -18.11 17.10 8.23
N LEU A 42 -18.03 17.05 6.89
CA LEU A 42 -16.76 17.07 6.18
C LEU A 42 -16.14 18.46 6.29
N LYS A 43 -15.22 18.60 7.23
CA LYS A 43 -14.34 19.73 7.47
C LYS A 43 -12.96 19.13 7.69
N GLY A 44 -11.99 19.54 6.90
CA GLY A 44 -10.67 18.91 6.89
C GLY A 44 -10.11 18.76 5.49
N SER A 45 -9.05 17.97 5.35
CA SER A 45 -8.33 17.77 4.09
C SER A 45 -8.16 16.29 3.77
N LEU A 46 -8.51 15.90 2.56
CA LEU A 46 -8.05 14.64 1.95
C LEU A 46 -6.64 14.87 1.38
N LEU A 47 -5.66 14.12 1.86
CA LEU A 47 -4.28 14.12 1.38
C LEU A 47 -3.98 12.79 0.67
N ARG A 48 -3.43 12.82 -0.54
CA ARG A 48 -3.08 11.60 -1.30
C ARG A 48 -1.75 11.73 -2.02
N LEU A 49 -1.03 10.63 -2.17
CA LEU A 49 0.26 10.54 -2.84
C LEU A 49 0.19 9.64 -4.08
N GLY A 50 0.98 9.98 -5.09
CA GLY A 50 1.17 9.16 -6.30
C GLY A 50 2.26 9.74 -7.20
N PRO A 51 2.61 9.06 -8.30
CA PRO A 51 3.54 9.56 -9.31
C PRO A 51 2.90 10.69 -10.13
N GLY A 52 3.61 11.82 -10.28
CA GLY A 52 3.13 12.97 -11.07
C GLY A 52 4.01 13.37 -12.25
N LEU A 53 5.25 12.84 -12.31
CA LEU A 53 6.22 13.10 -13.37
C LEU A 53 6.80 11.76 -13.81
N PHE A 54 6.53 11.34 -15.04
CA PHE A 54 6.85 10.02 -15.56
C PHE A 54 8.05 10.01 -16.54
N GLU A 55 8.67 11.17 -16.74
CA GLU A 55 9.86 11.34 -17.55
C GLU A 55 10.64 12.59 -17.11
N VAL A 56 11.95 12.62 -17.33
CA VAL A 56 12.81 13.77 -17.05
C VAL A 56 13.60 14.10 -18.31
N GLY A 57 13.18 15.13 -19.03
CA GLY A 57 13.69 15.39 -20.38
C GLY A 57 13.29 14.24 -21.32
N ASP A 58 14.27 13.62 -21.96
CA ASP A 58 14.07 12.48 -22.86
C ASP A 58 14.19 11.11 -22.14
N GLU A 59 14.45 11.11 -20.83
CA GLU A 59 14.62 9.87 -20.04
C GLU A 59 13.30 9.45 -19.39
N PRO A 60 12.67 8.33 -19.81
CA PRO A 60 11.43 7.86 -19.21
C PRO A 60 11.65 7.10 -17.90
N PHE A 61 10.68 7.21 -17.01
CA PHE A 61 10.48 6.21 -15.96
C PHE A 61 9.74 4.99 -16.53
N TYR A 62 10.08 3.78 -16.07
CA TYR A 62 9.61 2.54 -16.70
C TYR A 62 8.49 1.87 -15.90
N HIS A 63 8.54 1.91 -14.58
CA HIS A 63 7.60 1.24 -13.68
C HIS A 63 6.59 2.20 -13.05
N LEU A 64 5.42 1.69 -12.67
CA LEU A 64 4.37 2.46 -11.97
C LEU A 64 4.88 3.18 -10.71
N PHE A 65 5.91 2.63 -10.07
CA PHE A 65 6.46 3.11 -8.79
C PHE A 65 7.71 4.00 -8.95
N ASP A 66 7.99 4.47 -10.17
CA ASP A 66 9.19 5.26 -10.46
C ASP A 66 8.93 6.77 -10.61
N GLY A 67 7.70 7.14 -11.01
CA GLY A 67 7.36 8.53 -11.25
C GLY A 67 7.51 9.38 -9.98
N GLN A 68 7.91 10.65 -10.14
CA GLN A 68 8.26 11.46 -8.98
C GLN A 68 7.03 11.82 -8.13
N ALA A 69 7.21 11.75 -6.80
CA ALA A 69 6.15 11.92 -5.81
C ALA A 69 5.42 13.26 -5.93
N LEU A 70 4.12 13.18 -6.14
CA LEU A 70 3.18 14.30 -6.18
C LEU A 70 2.18 14.16 -5.04
N MET A 71 2.07 15.21 -4.24
CA MET A 71 1.10 15.29 -3.15
C MET A 71 -0.12 16.08 -3.59
N HIS A 72 -1.29 15.51 -3.31
CA HIS A 72 -2.60 16.04 -3.67
C HIS A 72 -3.37 16.39 -2.41
N LYS A 73 -4.12 17.50 -2.44
CA LYS A 73 -5.00 17.94 -1.36
C LYS A 73 -6.36 18.35 -1.91
N PHE A 74 -7.42 17.73 -1.40
CA PHE A 74 -8.77 18.28 -1.48
C PHE A 74 -9.18 18.80 -0.10
N ASP A 75 -9.55 20.07 -0.01
CA ASP A 75 -9.86 20.73 1.26
C ASP A 75 -11.35 21.05 1.35
N PHE A 76 -11.99 20.66 2.46
CA PHE A 76 -13.43 20.81 2.67
C PHE A 76 -13.70 21.92 3.69
N LYS A 77 -14.47 22.93 3.28
CA LYS A 77 -14.86 24.02 4.17
C LYS A 77 -16.23 24.56 3.82
N ASN A 78 -17.18 24.47 4.75
CA ASN A 78 -18.52 25.03 4.63
C ASN A 78 -19.26 24.62 3.33
N GLY A 79 -19.11 23.36 2.93
CA GLY A 79 -19.72 22.80 1.71
C GLY A 79 -19.01 23.19 0.40
N GLN A 80 -17.90 23.95 0.48
CA GLN A 80 -17.02 24.21 -0.64
C GLN A 80 -15.83 23.26 -0.60
N VAL A 81 -15.28 22.97 -1.78
CA VAL A 81 -14.09 22.13 -1.94
C VAL A 81 -13.06 22.87 -2.79
N THR A 82 -11.80 22.78 -2.38
CA THR A 82 -10.67 23.25 -3.19
C THR A 82 -9.69 22.11 -3.47
N TYR A 83 -8.89 22.27 -4.51
CA TYR A 83 -7.87 21.30 -4.91
C TYR A 83 -6.50 21.98 -5.05
N PHE A 84 -5.46 21.34 -4.54
CA PHE A 84 -4.08 21.76 -4.70
C PHE A 84 -3.16 20.55 -4.85
N ARG A 85 -2.04 20.71 -5.56
CA ARG A 85 -1.01 19.68 -5.66
C ARG A 85 0.38 20.26 -5.81
N LYS A 86 1.37 19.57 -5.24
CA LYS A 86 2.78 19.99 -5.25
C LYS A 86 3.71 18.77 -5.24
N PHE A 87 4.78 18.80 -6.03
CA PHE A 87 5.78 17.73 -5.99
C PHE A 87 6.52 17.76 -4.65
N VAL A 88 6.76 16.58 -4.07
CA VAL A 88 7.60 16.45 -2.88
C VAL A 88 9.04 16.72 -3.30
N ARG A 89 9.70 17.69 -2.65
CA ARG A 89 11.07 18.13 -2.96
C ARG A 89 12.10 17.18 -2.36
N THR A 90 12.05 15.93 -2.78
CA THR A 90 13.00 14.86 -2.42
C THR A 90 14.34 15.07 -3.11
N ASP A 91 15.40 14.39 -2.66
CA ASP A 91 16.69 14.44 -3.37
C ASP A 91 16.54 13.88 -4.79
N ALA A 92 15.73 12.83 -4.99
CA ALA A 92 15.40 12.28 -6.30
C ALA A 92 14.82 13.35 -7.23
N TYR A 93 13.78 14.07 -6.78
CA TYR A 93 13.12 15.10 -7.59
C TYR A 93 14.01 16.31 -7.83
N VAL A 94 14.61 16.87 -6.77
CA VAL A 94 15.41 18.09 -6.86
C VAL A 94 16.60 17.88 -7.79
N ARG A 95 17.29 16.74 -7.68
CA ARG A 95 18.43 16.43 -8.55
C ARG A 95 17.98 16.12 -9.97
N ALA A 96 16.87 15.41 -10.15
CA ALA A 96 16.35 15.13 -11.49
C ALA A 96 16.02 16.40 -12.27
N ILE A 97 15.32 17.36 -11.64
CA ILE A 97 14.99 18.65 -12.26
C ILE A 97 16.24 19.52 -12.46
N THR A 98 17.19 19.51 -11.51
CA THR A 98 18.43 20.31 -11.61
C THR A 98 19.35 19.80 -12.72
N GLU A 99 19.53 18.49 -12.82
CA GLU A 99 20.43 17.85 -13.78
C GLU A 99 19.74 17.48 -15.11
N LYS A 100 18.41 17.64 -15.19
CA LYS A 100 17.57 17.34 -16.36
C LYS A 100 17.73 15.90 -16.87
N ARG A 101 17.84 14.95 -15.94
CA ARG A 101 17.99 13.51 -16.19
C ARG A 101 17.59 12.71 -14.94
N VAL A 102 17.43 11.40 -15.04
CA VAL A 102 17.25 10.54 -13.87
C VAL A 102 18.59 10.39 -13.14
N VAL A 103 18.64 10.86 -11.90
CA VAL A 103 19.89 10.90 -11.10
C VAL A 103 19.95 9.81 -10.04
N ILE A 104 18.81 9.44 -9.46
CA ILE A 104 18.67 8.40 -8.45
C ILE A 104 17.94 7.22 -9.07
N THR A 105 18.45 6.01 -8.86
CA THR A 105 17.78 4.77 -9.30
C THR A 105 16.47 4.62 -8.55
N GLU A 106 15.38 4.48 -9.31
CA GLU A 106 14.04 4.20 -8.79
C GLU A 106 13.77 2.69 -8.82
N PHE A 107 12.55 2.27 -8.49
CA PHE A 107 12.17 0.87 -8.36
C PHE A 107 12.48 0.04 -9.61
N GLY A 108 12.04 0.47 -10.79
CA GLY A 108 12.23 -0.17 -12.09
C GLY A 108 13.09 0.63 -13.08
N THR A 109 13.54 1.83 -12.72
CA THR A 109 14.40 2.67 -13.58
C THR A 109 15.79 2.84 -12.97
N PHE A 110 16.80 2.34 -13.66
CA PHE A 110 18.20 2.56 -13.29
C PHE A 110 18.69 3.96 -13.72
N ALA A 111 19.33 4.69 -12.81
CA ALA A 111 19.98 5.96 -13.12
C ALA A 111 21.39 5.73 -13.65
N TYR A 112 21.65 6.16 -14.89
CA TYR A 112 22.98 6.04 -15.47
C TYR A 112 23.93 7.12 -14.93
N PRO A 113 25.23 6.81 -14.74
CA PRO A 113 26.23 7.83 -14.42
C PRO A 113 26.31 8.89 -15.52
N ASP A 114 26.47 10.15 -15.12
CA ASP A 114 26.56 11.31 -16.01
C ASP A 114 27.53 11.06 -17.20
N PRO A 115 27.02 11.10 -18.45
CA PRO A 115 27.82 10.83 -19.64
C PRO A 115 28.87 11.90 -19.93
N CYS A 116 28.72 13.12 -19.38
CA CYS A 116 29.66 14.22 -19.54
C CYS A 116 30.86 14.13 -18.58
N LYS A 117 30.86 13.18 -17.64
CA LYS A 117 32.01 12.92 -16.75
C LYS A 117 33.07 12.09 -17.50
N ASN A 118 34.32 12.57 -17.48
CA ASN A 118 35.47 11.80 -17.97
C ASN A 118 35.58 10.44 -17.27
N ILE A 119 36.17 9.44 -17.94
CA ILE A 119 36.28 8.04 -17.46
C ILE A 119 36.78 7.95 -15.99
N PHE A 120 37.74 8.79 -15.61
CA PHE A 120 38.26 8.85 -14.24
C PHE A 120 37.22 9.35 -13.21
N SER A 121 36.43 10.38 -13.53
CA SER A 121 35.39 10.87 -12.61
C SER A 121 34.17 9.96 -12.58
N ARG A 122 33.88 9.21 -13.67
CA ARG A 122 32.90 8.10 -13.67
C ARG A 122 33.35 6.97 -12.75
N PHE A 123 34.64 6.62 -12.76
CA PHE A 123 35.21 5.62 -11.84
C PHE A 123 35.05 6.06 -10.38
N PHE A 124 35.37 7.31 -10.03
CA PHE A 124 35.20 7.83 -8.65
C PHE A 124 33.73 7.94 -8.20
N SER A 125 32.77 8.16 -9.10
CA SER A 125 31.34 8.14 -8.72
C SER A 125 30.85 6.75 -8.31
N TYR A 126 31.46 5.66 -8.78
CA TYR A 126 31.15 4.31 -8.30
C TYR A 126 31.57 4.07 -6.84
N PHE A 127 32.47 4.89 -6.27
CA PHE A 127 32.94 4.77 -4.88
C PHE A 127 32.18 5.66 -3.89
N LYS A 128 31.24 6.51 -4.35
CA LYS A 128 30.23 7.08 -3.45
C LYS A 128 29.22 5.98 -3.16
N GLY A 129 28.88 5.78 -1.87
CA GLY A 129 27.98 4.72 -1.43
C GLY A 129 26.64 4.70 -2.19
N VAL A 130 25.96 3.56 -2.14
CA VAL A 130 24.65 3.33 -2.77
C VAL A 130 23.66 4.43 -2.36
N GLU A 131 23.23 5.25 -3.32
CA GLU A 131 22.20 6.28 -3.11
C GLU A 131 20.82 5.62 -3.21
N VAL A 132 20.21 5.34 -2.05
CA VAL A 132 18.86 4.78 -1.94
C VAL A 132 17.82 5.86 -2.25
N THR A 133 16.77 5.52 -3.00
CA THR A 133 15.71 6.47 -3.35
C THR A 133 14.96 6.99 -2.12
N ASP A 134 14.66 8.28 -2.15
CA ASP A 134 13.77 8.98 -1.23
C ASP A 134 12.51 9.48 -1.95
N ASN A 135 12.20 8.97 -3.14
CA ASN A 135 10.97 9.25 -3.87
C ASN A 135 9.74 8.73 -3.09
N CYS A 136 9.25 9.56 -2.17
CA CYS A 136 8.18 9.24 -1.24
C CYS A 136 6.80 9.37 -1.91
N LEU A 137 6.49 8.50 -2.87
CA LEU A 137 5.27 8.57 -3.70
C LEU A 137 4.09 7.72 -3.22
N VAL A 138 4.25 6.92 -2.17
CA VAL A 138 3.31 5.82 -1.84
C VAL A 138 2.19 6.28 -0.91
N ASN A 139 2.54 6.88 0.23
CA ASN A 139 1.56 7.24 1.26
C ASN A 139 1.99 8.48 2.06
N VAL A 140 1.08 9.01 2.88
CA VAL A 140 1.34 10.03 3.90
C VAL A 140 0.64 9.65 5.21
N TYR A 141 1.34 9.74 6.33
CA TYR A 141 0.77 9.42 7.65
C TYR A 141 1.32 10.32 8.77
N PRO A 142 0.59 10.47 9.89
CA PRO A 142 1.01 11.28 11.01
C PRO A 142 1.97 10.54 11.94
N VAL A 143 2.93 11.27 12.52
CA VAL A 143 3.74 10.86 13.67
C VAL A 143 3.76 12.03 14.65
N GLY A 144 3.06 11.89 15.78
CA GLY A 144 2.83 13.01 16.69
C GLY A 144 2.04 14.13 16.00
N GLU A 145 2.58 15.35 15.98
CA GLU A 145 1.97 16.52 15.33
C GLU A 145 2.40 16.69 13.86
N ASP A 146 3.33 15.85 13.38
CA ASP A 146 3.97 15.97 12.08
C ASP A 146 3.42 14.96 11.07
N PHE A 147 3.60 15.23 9.77
CA PHE A 147 3.16 14.38 8.67
C PHE A 147 4.33 13.98 7.79
N TYR A 148 4.38 12.71 7.38
CA TYR A 148 5.47 12.16 6.61
C TYR A 148 4.96 11.48 5.33
N ALA A 149 5.41 11.98 4.19
CA ALA A 149 5.33 11.28 2.92
C ALA A 149 6.34 10.13 2.93
N VAL A 150 5.95 8.97 2.38
CA VAL A 150 6.76 7.75 2.46
C VAL A 150 6.79 6.96 1.15
N THR A 151 7.85 6.17 1.02
CA THR A 151 7.99 5.01 0.14
C THR A 151 8.36 3.80 1.00
N GLU A 152 9.03 2.80 0.46
CA GLU A 152 9.40 1.57 1.18
C GLU A 152 10.90 1.46 1.52
N THR A 153 11.60 2.59 1.54
CA THR A 153 13.02 2.67 1.91
C THR A 153 13.17 3.16 3.36
N ASN A 154 14.41 3.43 3.78
CA ASN A 154 14.69 4.05 5.08
C ASN A 154 14.41 5.56 5.09
N TYR A 155 14.20 6.19 3.93
CA TYR A 155 13.95 7.62 3.84
C TYR A 155 12.46 7.93 3.87
N ILE A 156 12.07 8.78 4.82
CA ILE A 156 10.73 9.39 4.88
C ILE A 156 10.87 10.90 4.81
N THR A 157 9.87 11.58 4.25
CA THR A 157 9.93 13.03 4.02
C THR A 157 8.84 13.75 4.80
N LYS A 158 9.24 14.53 5.81
CA LYS A 158 8.35 15.41 6.56
C LYS A 158 7.77 16.47 5.62
N VAL A 159 6.45 16.62 5.63
CA VAL A 159 5.69 17.56 4.79
C VAL A 159 4.73 18.40 5.64
N ASN A 160 4.43 19.60 5.17
CA ASN A 160 3.36 20.42 5.74
C ASN A 160 2.01 19.99 5.12
N PRO A 161 1.05 19.48 5.91
CA PRO A 161 -0.23 18.99 5.37
C PRO A 161 -1.13 20.10 4.82
N ASP A 162 -0.92 21.36 5.23
CA ASP A 162 -1.77 22.49 4.85
C ASP A 162 -1.24 23.18 3.57
N THR A 163 0.09 23.32 3.44
CA THR A 163 0.75 23.98 2.29
C THR A 163 1.34 23.02 1.25
N LEU A 164 1.45 21.73 1.59
CA LEU A 164 2.14 20.68 0.82
C LEU A 164 3.64 20.93 0.63
N GLU A 165 4.23 21.81 1.45
CA GLU A 165 5.67 22.08 1.42
C GLU A 165 6.46 20.92 2.01
N THR A 166 7.58 20.61 1.36
CA THR A 166 8.57 19.67 1.87
C THR A 166 9.41 20.35 2.95
N LEU A 167 9.51 19.72 4.11
CA LEU A 167 10.16 20.30 5.28
C LEU A 167 11.52 19.65 5.55
N LYS A 168 11.57 18.31 5.67
CA LYS A 168 12.79 17.60 6.10
C LYS A 168 12.80 16.16 5.63
N LYS A 169 13.92 15.72 5.05
CA LYS A 169 14.24 14.30 4.86
C LYS A 169 14.70 13.67 6.18
N VAL A 170 14.17 12.50 6.51
CA VAL A 170 14.51 11.74 7.72
C VAL A 170 14.99 10.35 7.29
N ASP A 171 16.13 9.94 7.83
CA ASP A 171 16.69 8.61 7.67
C ASP A 171 16.37 7.77 8.91
N MET A 172 15.50 6.77 8.76
CA MET A 172 15.08 5.90 9.85
C MET A 172 16.23 5.05 10.42
N CYS A 173 17.27 4.78 9.63
CA CYS A 173 18.46 4.03 10.09
C CYS A 173 19.22 4.76 11.20
N ASN A 174 19.07 6.08 11.32
CA ASN A 174 19.69 6.86 12.39
C ASN A 174 19.06 6.63 13.77
N TYR A 175 17.83 6.08 13.81
CA TYR A 175 17.04 5.93 15.02
C TYR A 175 16.78 4.47 15.38
N ILE A 176 16.72 3.58 14.38
CA ILE A 176 16.35 2.18 14.60
C ILE A 176 17.07 1.23 13.64
N ASN A 177 17.34 0.01 14.10
CA ASN A 177 17.94 -1.04 13.26
C ASN A 177 16.91 -1.59 12.26
N ILE A 178 16.84 -0.96 11.09
CA ILE A 178 15.98 -1.35 9.97
C ILE A 178 16.66 -0.91 8.67
N ASN A 179 16.38 -1.58 7.55
CA ASN A 179 16.89 -1.22 6.22
C ASN A 179 15.88 -0.38 5.43
N GLY A 180 14.61 -0.44 5.82
CA GLY A 180 13.49 0.29 5.22
C GLY A 180 12.22 -0.01 5.99
N VAL A 181 11.21 0.85 5.88
CA VAL A 181 9.92 0.68 6.54
C VAL A 181 8.83 0.53 5.47
N THR A 182 7.72 -0.14 5.80
CA THR A 182 6.58 -0.15 4.87
C THR A 182 5.91 1.22 4.79
N ALA A 183 5.18 1.47 3.70
CA ALA A 183 4.30 2.63 3.58
C ALA A 183 2.96 2.47 4.34
N HIS A 184 2.79 1.36 5.07
CA HIS A 184 1.54 0.97 5.74
C HIS A 184 1.74 0.74 7.25
N PRO A 185 2.12 1.78 8.01
CA PRO A 185 2.14 1.65 9.45
C PRO A 185 0.71 1.51 10.02
N HIS A 186 0.60 0.77 11.12
CA HIS A 186 -0.59 0.81 11.95
C HIS A 186 -0.48 1.94 12.97
N ILE A 187 -1.54 2.76 13.08
CA ILE A 187 -1.60 3.88 14.02
C ILE A 187 -2.70 3.61 15.05
N GLU A 188 -2.35 3.66 16.34
CA GLU A 188 -3.32 3.54 17.42
C GLU A 188 -4.00 4.89 17.72
N ARG A 189 -5.13 4.85 18.43
CA ARG A 189 -5.89 6.06 18.78
C ARG A 189 -5.12 7.08 19.60
N ASP A 190 -4.13 6.63 20.38
CA ASP A 190 -3.29 7.52 21.17
C ASP A 190 -2.20 8.20 20.33
N GLY A 191 -2.04 7.81 19.06
CA GLY A 191 -1.00 8.29 18.16
C GLY A 191 0.27 7.41 18.13
N THR A 192 0.29 6.27 18.84
CA THR A 192 1.38 5.29 18.71
C THR A 192 1.41 4.72 17.30
N VAL A 193 2.58 4.72 16.66
CA VAL A 193 2.79 4.17 15.31
C VAL A 193 3.57 2.88 15.40
N TYR A 194 3.06 1.83 14.76
CA TYR A 194 3.76 0.56 14.55
C TYR A 194 4.06 0.34 13.07
N ASN A 195 5.27 -0.09 12.75
CA ASN A 195 5.66 -0.43 11.39
C ASN A 195 6.55 -1.68 11.37
N ILE A 196 6.73 -2.30 10.22
CA ILE A 196 7.62 -3.44 10.01
C ILE A 196 8.69 -3.10 8.98
N GLY A 197 9.84 -3.74 9.07
CA GLY A 197 10.77 -3.79 7.95
C GLY A 197 11.98 -4.69 8.17
N ASN A 198 12.70 -4.90 7.07
CA ASN A 198 13.85 -5.79 7.02
C ASN A 198 14.99 -5.26 7.90
N CYS A 199 15.72 -6.13 8.57
CA CYS A 199 16.87 -5.76 9.39
C CYS A 199 17.94 -6.86 9.40
N MET A 200 19.14 -6.52 9.89
CA MET A 200 20.11 -7.53 10.28
C MET A 200 19.75 -8.08 11.67
N GLY A 201 19.43 -9.37 11.73
CA GLY A 201 19.13 -10.13 12.95
C GLY A 201 20.37 -10.70 13.63
N LYS A 202 20.14 -11.46 14.71
CA LYS A 202 21.21 -12.14 15.47
C LYS A 202 21.91 -13.20 14.62
N GLY A 203 23.23 -13.35 14.78
CA GLY A 203 24.00 -14.39 14.06
C GLY A 203 24.20 -14.14 12.56
N ALA A 204 24.08 -12.87 12.13
CA ALA A 204 24.19 -12.46 10.73
C ALA A 204 23.16 -13.18 9.82
N THR A 205 21.91 -13.25 10.29
CA THR A 205 20.75 -13.66 9.50
C THR A 205 19.87 -12.45 9.24
N LEU A 206 19.14 -12.43 8.14
CA LEU A 206 18.10 -11.44 7.94
C LEU A 206 16.89 -11.75 8.81
N ALA A 207 16.16 -10.70 9.17
CA ALA A 207 14.98 -10.75 10.02
C ALA A 207 14.07 -9.54 9.74
N TYR A 208 12.94 -9.45 10.42
CA TYR A 208 12.01 -8.34 10.33
C TYR A 208 11.74 -7.75 11.71
N ASN A 209 11.99 -6.47 11.90
CA ASN A 209 11.71 -5.79 13.16
C ASN A 209 10.35 -5.10 13.09
N ILE A 210 9.52 -5.31 14.12
CA ILE A 210 8.40 -4.41 14.42
C ILE A 210 8.95 -3.21 15.18
N VAL A 211 8.79 -2.03 14.61
CA VAL A 211 9.17 -0.74 15.19
C VAL A 211 7.95 -0.09 15.81
N ARG A 212 8.14 0.51 16.98
CA ARG A 212 7.15 1.35 17.65
C ARG A 212 7.69 2.77 17.81
N ILE A 213 6.93 3.75 17.34
CA ILE A 213 7.14 5.18 17.59
C ILE A 213 6.06 5.62 18.58
N PRO A 214 6.40 6.16 19.76
CA PRO A 214 5.41 6.61 20.73
C PRO A 214 4.63 7.83 20.21
N PRO A 215 3.51 8.20 20.85
CA PRO A 215 2.85 9.47 20.56
C PRO A 215 3.67 10.65 21.11
N THR A 216 3.27 11.88 20.78
CA THR A 216 3.89 13.10 21.33
C THR A 216 3.92 13.06 22.86
N GLN A 217 5.11 13.24 23.43
CA GLN A 217 5.33 13.22 24.87
C GLN A 217 5.29 14.63 25.46
N LYS A 218 5.13 14.75 26.79
CA LYS A 218 5.05 16.06 27.49
C LYS A 218 6.28 16.95 27.28
N ASP A 219 7.44 16.34 27.06
CA ASP A 219 8.71 17.04 26.81
C ASP A 219 8.80 17.61 25.38
N LYS A 220 7.81 17.34 24.52
CA LYS A 220 7.74 17.79 23.12
C LYS A 220 8.94 17.40 22.25
N SER A 221 9.70 16.39 22.68
CA SER A 221 10.75 15.79 21.84
C SER A 221 10.12 15.12 20.62
N ASP A 222 10.89 15.06 19.52
CA ASP A 222 10.48 14.38 18.30
C ASP A 222 10.20 12.90 18.61
N PRO A 223 8.97 12.39 18.40
CA PRO A 223 8.65 11.01 18.71
C PRO A 223 9.53 9.98 17.98
N ILE A 224 10.06 10.31 16.79
CA ILE A 224 10.95 9.43 16.02
C ILE A 224 12.23 9.12 16.81
N GLU A 225 12.75 10.07 17.60
CA GLU A 225 13.94 9.88 18.45
C GLU A 225 13.72 8.81 19.53
N LYS A 226 12.46 8.50 19.84
CA LYS A 226 12.05 7.51 20.85
C LYS A 226 11.59 6.19 20.22
N SER A 227 11.90 5.95 18.96
CA SER A 227 11.62 4.70 18.25
C SER A 227 12.29 3.51 18.95
N LYS A 228 11.59 2.38 19.02
CA LYS A 228 12.14 1.13 19.58
C LYS A 228 11.69 -0.11 18.80
N VAL A 229 12.50 -1.15 18.82
CA VAL A 229 12.11 -2.48 18.34
C VAL A 229 11.25 -3.14 19.41
N VAL A 230 10.10 -3.66 19.02
CA VAL A 230 9.16 -4.36 19.92
C VAL A 230 9.40 -5.86 19.88
N VAL A 231 9.45 -6.42 18.68
CA VAL A 231 9.67 -7.84 18.44
C VAL A 231 10.37 -8.03 17.09
N GLN A 232 11.08 -9.15 16.94
CA GLN A 232 11.76 -9.54 15.71
C GLN A 232 11.16 -10.85 15.20
N PHE A 233 10.72 -10.86 13.94
CA PHE A 233 10.34 -12.08 13.22
C PHE A 233 11.55 -12.67 12.49
N PRO A 234 11.68 -14.00 12.46
CA PRO A 234 12.73 -14.66 11.69
C PRO A 234 12.45 -14.54 10.18
N SER A 235 13.51 -14.57 9.37
CA SER A 235 13.40 -14.82 7.93
C SER A 235 13.53 -16.31 7.65
N HIS A 236 12.68 -16.86 6.78
CA HIS A 236 12.79 -18.25 6.35
C HIS A 236 14.14 -18.54 5.66
N GLU A 237 14.57 -17.62 4.79
CA GLU A 237 15.84 -17.71 4.10
C GLU A 237 16.86 -16.75 4.71
N ARG A 238 18.05 -17.28 5.02
CA ARG A 238 19.10 -16.56 5.76
C ARG A 238 19.54 -15.24 5.12
N PHE A 239 19.58 -15.19 3.79
CA PHE A 239 20.13 -14.06 3.02
C PHE A 239 19.15 -13.47 1.99
N LYS A 240 17.89 -13.90 2.04
CA LYS A 240 16.84 -13.45 1.12
C LYS A 240 15.57 -13.16 1.91
N PRO A 241 15.37 -11.94 2.39
CA PRO A 241 14.12 -11.59 3.04
C PRO A 241 13.03 -11.57 1.96
N SER A 242 11.84 -12.02 2.31
CA SER A 242 10.65 -11.70 1.54
C SER A 242 10.39 -10.20 1.46
N TYR A 243 9.76 -9.79 0.35
CA TYR A 243 9.10 -8.51 0.22
C TYR A 243 7.99 -8.38 1.27
N VAL A 244 7.90 -7.22 1.91
CA VAL A 244 6.86 -6.88 2.89
C VAL A 244 6.29 -5.52 2.55
N HIS A 245 4.99 -5.47 2.28
CA HIS A 245 4.26 -4.25 1.92
C HIS A 245 3.37 -3.76 3.07
N SER A 246 2.80 -4.68 3.84
CA SER A 246 2.04 -4.37 5.07
C SER A 246 2.12 -5.55 6.05
N PHE A 247 1.57 -5.37 7.24
CA PHE A 247 1.44 -6.39 8.26
C PHE A 247 0.08 -6.26 8.96
N GLY A 248 -0.34 -7.27 9.72
CA GLY A 248 -1.58 -7.25 10.50
C GLY A 248 -1.32 -6.89 11.95
N MET A 249 -2.26 -6.15 12.55
CA MET A 249 -2.23 -5.82 13.97
C MET A 249 -3.63 -5.93 14.57
N SER A 250 -3.72 -6.63 15.70
CA SER A 250 -4.88 -6.69 16.59
C SER A 250 -4.57 -5.99 17.92
N GLU A 251 -5.46 -6.10 18.90
CA GLU A 251 -5.23 -5.52 20.22
C GLU A 251 -3.96 -6.09 20.88
N ASN A 252 -3.75 -7.41 20.79
CA ASN A 252 -2.69 -8.13 21.50
C ASN A 252 -1.65 -8.78 20.58
N TYR A 253 -1.87 -8.86 19.27
CA TYR A 253 -0.97 -9.58 18.35
C TYR A 253 -0.57 -8.80 17.10
N PHE A 254 0.67 -9.00 16.68
CA PHE A 254 1.15 -8.71 15.32
C PHE A 254 1.11 -9.97 14.48
N VAL A 255 0.76 -9.82 13.21
CA VAL A 255 0.79 -10.89 12.19
C VAL A 255 1.64 -10.44 11.01
N PHE A 256 2.68 -11.20 10.69
CA PHE A 256 3.50 -10.99 9.49
C PHE A 256 3.31 -12.16 8.52
N VAL A 257 3.02 -11.86 7.26
CA VAL A 257 2.84 -12.84 6.19
C VAL A 257 4.10 -12.88 5.32
N GLU A 258 4.94 -13.90 5.50
CA GLU A 258 6.16 -14.08 4.70
C GLU A 258 5.82 -14.77 3.36
N THR A 259 5.72 -13.97 2.31
CA THR A 259 5.38 -14.42 0.94
C THR A 259 6.58 -15.10 0.24
N PRO A 260 6.39 -15.85 -0.84
CA PRO A 260 7.50 -16.44 -1.61
C PRO A 260 8.27 -15.44 -2.48
N VAL A 261 7.88 -14.16 -2.52
CA VAL A 261 8.60 -13.12 -3.27
C VAL A 261 9.78 -12.64 -2.44
N LYS A 262 11.00 -12.92 -2.89
CA LYS A 262 12.26 -12.70 -2.18
C LYS A 262 13.08 -11.57 -2.77
N ILE A 263 13.83 -10.88 -1.92
CA ILE A 263 14.85 -9.90 -2.31
C ILE A 263 16.22 -10.58 -2.25
N ASN A 264 16.86 -10.75 -3.40
CA ASN A 264 18.19 -11.32 -3.49
C ASN A 264 19.25 -10.24 -3.20
N LEU A 265 19.68 -10.13 -1.94
CA LEU A 265 20.66 -9.13 -1.52
C LEU A 265 22.03 -9.27 -2.20
N LEU A 266 22.40 -10.48 -2.63
CA LEU A 266 23.65 -10.66 -3.37
C LEU A 266 23.58 -10.00 -4.74
N LYS A 267 22.43 -10.10 -5.44
CA LYS A 267 22.17 -9.33 -6.67
C LYS A 267 22.18 -7.83 -6.36
N PHE A 268 21.50 -7.40 -5.30
CA PHE A 268 21.44 -5.99 -4.91
C PHE A 268 22.85 -5.38 -4.72
N LEU A 269 23.74 -6.06 -3.99
CA LEU A 269 25.10 -5.57 -3.73
C LEU A 269 26.05 -5.70 -4.94
N SER A 270 25.94 -6.77 -5.72
CA SER A 270 26.85 -7.05 -6.85
C SER A 270 26.46 -6.33 -8.15
N ALA A 271 25.17 -6.19 -8.42
CA ALA A 271 24.69 -5.56 -9.65
C ALA A 271 24.91 -4.03 -9.61
N TRP A 272 24.81 -3.42 -8.43
CA TRP A 272 25.08 -2.00 -8.20
C TRP A 272 26.53 -1.60 -8.51
N SER A 273 27.48 -2.50 -8.26
CA SER A 273 28.91 -2.23 -8.42
C SER A 273 29.46 -2.52 -9.82
N ILE A 274 28.76 -3.31 -10.66
CA ILE A 274 29.34 -3.84 -11.91
C ILE A 274 28.45 -3.65 -13.15
N ARG A 275 27.12 -3.80 -13.05
CA ARG A 275 26.24 -3.93 -14.24
C ARG A 275 25.21 -2.81 -14.42
N GLY A 276 24.96 -2.01 -13.39
CA GLY A 276 23.82 -1.11 -13.36
C GLY A 276 22.51 -1.91 -13.25
N SER A 277 21.73 -1.65 -12.22
CA SER A 277 20.55 -2.46 -11.88
C SER A 277 19.60 -1.67 -11.00
N ASN A 278 18.32 -2.01 -11.05
CA ASN A 278 17.27 -1.40 -10.23
C ASN A 278 16.80 -2.36 -9.11
N TYR A 279 15.82 -1.94 -8.32
CA TYR A 279 15.28 -2.78 -7.25
C TYR A 279 14.55 -4.01 -7.80
N MET A 280 13.81 -3.84 -8.91
CA MET A 280 13.02 -4.91 -9.54
C MET A 280 13.89 -6.12 -9.95
N ASP A 281 15.11 -5.89 -10.46
CA ASP A 281 16.07 -6.94 -10.83
C ASP A 281 16.51 -7.84 -9.66
N CYS A 282 16.34 -7.34 -8.43
CA CYS A 282 16.73 -8.03 -7.21
C CYS A 282 15.64 -8.98 -6.70
N PHE A 283 14.42 -8.91 -7.22
CA PHE A 283 13.34 -9.81 -6.81
C PHE A 283 13.44 -11.18 -7.50
N GLU A 284 13.08 -12.22 -6.77
CA GLU A 284 12.91 -13.58 -7.29
C GLU A 284 11.85 -14.34 -6.49
N SER A 285 11.25 -15.36 -7.07
CA SER A 285 10.22 -16.17 -6.40
C SER A 285 10.80 -17.49 -5.90
N ASN A 286 10.53 -17.85 -4.65
CA ASN A 286 10.80 -19.20 -4.13
C ASN A 286 9.55 -20.08 -4.33
N GLU A 287 9.59 -20.94 -5.35
CA GLU A 287 8.46 -21.79 -5.74
C GLU A 287 8.06 -22.83 -4.67
N SER A 288 8.97 -23.19 -3.77
CA SER A 288 8.79 -24.26 -2.78
C SER A 288 8.38 -23.78 -1.38
N GLN A 289 8.58 -22.49 -1.08
CA GLN A 289 8.37 -21.95 0.27
C GLN A 289 6.90 -22.01 0.68
N GLY A 290 5.98 -21.80 -0.26
CA GLY A 290 4.60 -21.44 0.07
C GLY A 290 4.55 -20.07 0.77
N THR A 291 3.53 -19.86 1.59
CA THR A 291 3.39 -18.64 2.41
C THR A 291 3.46 -19.00 3.89
N LEU A 292 4.29 -18.30 4.66
CA LEU A 292 4.40 -18.50 6.11
C LEU A 292 3.67 -17.38 6.84
N PHE A 293 3.04 -17.71 7.97
CA PHE A 293 2.35 -16.76 8.82
C PHE A 293 3.04 -16.73 10.18
N HIS A 294 3.56 -15.57 10.55
CA HIS A 294 4.24 -15.35 11.81
C HIS A 294 3.34 -14.56 12.75
N ILE A 295 3.31 -14.94 14.02
CA ILE A 295 2.55 -14.24 15.06
C ILE A 295 3.50 -13.82 16.17
N ALA A 296 3.28 -12.63 16.71
CA ALA A 296 3.92 -12.18 17.93
C ALA A 296 2.92 -11.51 18.87
N ARG A 297 3.08 -11.72 20.18
CA ARG A 297 2.40 -10.90 21.20
C ARG A 297 2.95 -9.48 21.16
N LYS A 298 2.07 -8.50 21.24
CA LYS A 298 2.40 -7.07 21.21
C LYS A 298 3.04 -6.60 22.52
N ASP A 299 2.57 -7.12 23.65
CA ASP A 299 3.10 -6.86 25.00
C ASP A 299 3.20 -8.21 25.74
N PRO A 300 4.40 -8.67 26.18
CA PRO A 300 5.68 -7.97 26.27
C PRO A 300 6.51 -7.87 24.98
N GLY A 301 5.96 -8.20 23.80
CA GLY A 301 6.73 -8.24 22.55
C GLY A 301 7.44 -9.59 22.38
N GLU A 302 6.69 -10.63 22.04
CA GLU A 302 7.19 -12.01 22.04
C GLU A 302 6.78 -12.76 20.77
N TYR A 303 7.75 -13.32 20.04
CA TYR A 303 7.49 -14.17 18.88
C TYR A 303 6.90 -15.52 19.32
N ILE A 304 5.82 -15.93 18.66
CA ILE A 304 5.17 -17.23 18.89
C ILE A 304 5.74 -18.22 17.88
N ASP A 305 6.58 -19.14 18.37
CA ASP A 305 7.33 -20.09 17.53
C ASP A 305 6.50 -21.30 17.09
N HIS A 306 5.49 -21.03 16.26
CA HIS A 306 4.71 -22.03 15.54
C HIS A 306 4.86 -21.85 14.03
N LYS A 307 4.92 -22.97 13.30
CA LYS A 307 5.11 -22.99 11.85
C LYS A 307 3.77 -23.01 11.13
N PHE A 308 3.13 -21.85 11.01
CA PHE A 308 1.93 -21.72 10.19
C PHE A 308 2.31 -21.53 8.72
N LYS A 309 1.75 -22.37 7.84
CA LYS A 309 2.07 -22.35 6.40
C LYS A 309 0.81 -22.54 5.57
N GLY A 310 0.73 -21.89 4.41
CA GLY A 310 -0.32 -22.11 3.41
C GLY A 310 0.24 -22.17 1.99
N ALA A 311 -0.68 -22.34 1.03
CA ALA A 311 -0.38 -22.27 -0.40
C ALA A 311 0.26 -20.92 -0.78
N PRO A 312 1.13 -20.87 -1.81
CA PRO A 312 1.82 -19.65 -2.20
C PRO A 312 0.84 -18.56 -2.66
N ILE A 313 1.00 -17.38 -2.07
CA ILE A 313 0.34 -16.15 -2.47
C ILE A 313 1.32 -14.99 -2.53
N GLY A 314 1.17 -14.12 -3.52
CA GLY A 314 1.58 -12.72 -3.44
C GLY A 314 0.59 -11.95 -2.59
N MET A 315 1.05 -10.90 -1.90
CA MET A 315 0.21 -10.08 -1.06
C MET A 315 0.83 -8.68 -0.93
N PHE A 316 -0.05 -7.68 -0.94
CA PHE A 316 0.29 -6.29 -0.69
C PHE A 316 -0.40 -5.82 0.58
N HIS A 317 -1.72 -5.85 0.62
CA HIS A 317 -2.51 -5.23 1.67
C HIS A 317 -3.19 -6.26 2.59
N HIS A 318 -2.95 -6.12 3.90
CA HIS A 318 -3.91 -6.57 4.91
C HIS A 318 -5.19 -5.73 4.80
N ILE A 319 -6.35 -6.36 5.01
CA ILE A 319 -7.63 -5.65 5.13
C ILE A 319 -7.85 -5.30 6.61
N ASN A 320 -7.88 -6.32 7.47
CA ASN A 320 -7.95 -6.15 8.92
C ASN A 320 -7.44 -7.42 9.61
N THR A 321 -7.17 -7.34 10.90
CA THR A 321 -6.74 -8.48 11.73
C THR A 321 -7.35 -8.33 13.11
N TYR A 322 -7.96 -9.39 13.65
CA TYR A 322 -8.62 -9.31 14.96
C TYR A 322 -8.59 -10.64 15.70
N GLU A 323 -8.93 -10.60 16.99
CA GLU A 323 -8.98 -11.75 17.87
C GLU A 323 -10.43 -12.24 18.07
N ASP A 324 -10.64 -13.56 18.05
CA ASP A 324 -11.92 -14.18 18.41
C ASP A 324 -11.68 -15.55 19.04
N GLN A 325 -12.15 -15.75 20.29
CA GLN A 325 -12.20 -17.05 20.99
C GLN A 325 -10.92 -17.91 20.88
N GLY A 326 -9.74 -17.34 21.09
CA GLY A 326 -8.46 -18.08 21.04
C GLY A 326 -7.87 -18.20 19.63
N PHE A 327 -8.39 -17.45 18.67
CA PHE A 327 -7.88 -17.37 17.30
C PHE A 327 -7.54 -15.94 16.91
N VAL A 328 -6.62 -15.79 15.96
CA VAL A 328 -6.39 -14.55 15.22
C VAL A 328 -6.96 -14.72 13.81
N VAL A 329 -7.91 -13.87 13.45
CA VAL A 329 -8.52 -13.81 12.13
C VAL A 329 -7.79 -12.77 11.28
N VAL A 330 -7.36 -13.16 10.08
CA VAL A 330 -6.51 -12.36 9.19
C VAL A 330 -7.15 -12.27 7.80
N ASP A 331 -7.63 -11.09 7.44
CA ASP A 331 -8.23 -10.85 6.12
C ASP A 331 -7.22 -10.15 5.20
N LEU A 332 -7.04 -10.68 3.98
CA LEU A 332 -5.97 -10.27 3.05
C LEU A 332 -6.50 -10.05 1.63
N CYS A 333 -5.94 -9.05 0.95
CA CYS A 333 -5.94 -8.98 -0.51
C CYS A 333 -4.77 -9.84 -1.04
N ALA A 334 -5.09 -10.99 -1.62
CA ALA A 334 -4.10 -11.98 -2.05
C ALA A 334 -4.09 -12.16 -3.56
N TRP A 335 -2.93 -12.53 -4.10
CA TRP A 335 -2.69 -12.85 -5.49
C TRP A 335 -2.19 -14.29 -5.60
N LYS A 336 -2.95 -15.17 -6.25
CA LYS A 336 -2.66 -16.61 -6.30
C LYS A 336 -1.35 -16.91 -7.01
N GLY A 337 -0.46 -17.64 -6.35
CA GLY A 337 0.82 -18.07 -6.91
C GLY A 337 1.99 -17.35 -6.27
N PHE A 338 3.19 -17.64 -6.77
CA PHE A 338 4.45 -17.10 -6.26
C PHE A 338 5.05 -16.00 -7.15
N GLU A 339 4.55 -15.83 -8.37
CA GLU A 339 5.06 -14.82 -9.30
C GLU A 339 4.82 -13.41 -8.75
N PHE A 340 5.82 -12.55 -8.88
CA PHE A 340 5.71 -11.18 -8.39
C PHE A 340 4.79 -10.35 -9.29
N VAL A 341 3.67 -9.87 -8.73
CA VAL A 341 2.64 -9.12 -9.48
C VAL A 341 3.17 -7.81 -10.06
N TYR A 342 4.21 -7.21 -9.46
CA TYR A 342 4.82 -6.00 -10.01
C TYR A 342 5.42 -6.20 -11.41
N ASN A 343 5.70 -7.45 -11.84
CA ASN A 343 6.08 -7.76 -13.23
C ASN A 343 5.06 -7.24 -14.27
N TYR A 344 3.81 -7.03 -13.87
CA TYR A 344 2.72 -6.60 -14.73
C TYR A 344 2.45 -5.08 -14.67
N LEU A 345 3.19 -4.34 -13.84
CA LEU A 345 2.95 -2.91 -13.56
C LEU A 345 3.97 -1.98 -14.22
N TRP A 346 4.62 -2.44 -15.30
CA TRP A 346 5.39 -1.56 -16.19
C TRP A 346 4.46 -0.55 -16.88
N LEU A 347 4.85 0.72 -16.94
CA LEU A 347 4.06 1.79 -17.56
C LEU A 347 3.78 1.50 -19.03
N ALA A 348 4.70 0.85 -19.74
CA ALA A 348 4.49 0.43 -21.13
C ALA A 348 3.29 -0.54 -21.27
N ASN A 349 3.12 -1.46 -20.32
CA ASN A 349 1.99 -2.40 -20.30
C ASN A 349 0.70 -1.67 -19.89
N LEU A 350 0.76 -0.85 -18.83
CA LEU A 350 -0.41 -0.12 -18.32
C LEU A 350 -0.92 0.96 -19.29
N ARG A 351 -0.07 1.47 -20.17
CA ARG A 351 -0.43 2.44 -21.23
C ARG A 351 -0.83 1.77 -22.55
N ALA A 352 -0.76 0.45 -22.67
CA ALA A 352 -1.12 -0.28 -23.89
C ALA A 352 -2.60 -0.13 -24.27
N ASN A 353 -3.02 -0.61 -25.46
CA ASN A 353 -4.46 -0.69 -25.79
C ASN A 353 -5.17 -1.73 -24.93
N TRP A 354 -6.47 -1.57 -24.75
CA TRP A 354 -7.23 -2.37 -23.78
C TRP A 354 -7.13 -3.88 -24.01
N ASP A 355 -7.16 -4.33 -25.27
CA ASP A 355 -6.97 -5.76 -25.58
C ASP A 355 -5.56 -6.27 -25.25
N GLU A 356 -4.54 -5.41 -25.37
CA GLU A 356 -3.15 -5.74 -25.00
C GLU A 356 -2.99 -5.79 -23.48
N VAL A 357 -3.61 -4.86 -22.75
CA VAL A 357 -3.67 -4.85 -21.28
C VAL A 357 -4.30 -6.16 -20.77
N LYS A 358 -5.48 -6.52 -21.29
CA LYS A 358 -6.15 -7.79 -20.95
C LYS A 358 -5.25 -8.98 -21.23
N LYS A 359 -4.66 -9.04 -22.44
CA LYS A 359 -3.78 -10.13 -22.86
C LYS A 359 -2.56 -10.26 -21.94
N ALA A 360 -1.92 -9.16 -21.56
CA ALA A 360 -0.77 -9.16 -20.65
C ALA A 360 -1.17 -9.68 -19.27
N ALA A 361 -2.29 -9.23 -18.73
CA ALA A 361 -2.83 -9.70 -17.46
C ALA A 361 -3.32 -11.16 -17.50
N MET A 362 -3.44 -11.78 -18.68
CA MET A 362 -3.92 -13.16 -18.78
C MET A 362 -2.98 -14.21 -18.15
N MET A 363 -1.69 -13.86 -18.00
CA MET A 363 -0.70 -14.70 -17.33
C MET A 363 -0.52 -14.36 -15.85
N ALA A 364 -1.06 -13.23 -15.41
CA ALA A 364 -0.85 -12.74 -14.06
C ALA A 364 -1.48 -13.63 -12.98
N PRO A 365 -0.91 -13.61 -11.76
CA PRO A 365 -1.57 -14.10 -10.56
C PRO A 365 -3.03 -13.64 -10.50
N GLN A 366 -3.92 -14.54 -10.07
CA GLN A 366 -5.34 -14.25 -9.97
C GLN A 366 -5.63 -13.61 -8.59
N PRO A 367 -6.30 -12.45 -8.51
CA PRO A 367 -6.64 -11.84 -7.24
C PRO A 367 -7.79 -12.57 -6.52
N GLU A 368 -7.70 -12.66 -5.19
CA GLU A 368 -8.70 -13.19 -4.26
C GLU A 368 -8.62 -12.46 -2.91
N VAL A 369 -9.77 -12.19 -2.29
CA VAL A 369 -9.81 -11.81 -0.86
C VAL A 369 -9.94 -13.06 -0.03
N ARG A 370 -9.03 -13.23 0.94
CA ARG A 370 -8.89 -14.44 1.74
C ARG A 370 -8.93 -14.14 3.22
N ARG A 371 -9.71 -14.91 3.97
CA ARG A 371 -9.69 -14.97 5.44
C ARG A 371 -8.92 -16.20 5.89
N TYR A 372 -7.83 -15.98 6.61
CA TYR A 372 -7.11 -17.02 7.34
C TYR A 372 -7.48 -16.95 8.82
N VAL A 373 -7.48 -18.09 9.51
CA VAL A 373 -7.77 -18.17 10.95
C VAL A 373 -6.66 -18.97 11.61
N ILE A 374 -5.95 -18.33 12.53
CA ILE A 374 -4.75 -18.88 13.14
C ILE A 374 -5.03 -19.23 14.61
N PRO A 375 -4.93 -20.51 15.02
CA PRO A 375 -5.12 -20.91 16.41
C PRO A 375 -3.97 -20.42 17.30
N LEU A 376 -4.30 -19.91 18.48
CA LEU A 376 -3.31 -19.49 19.49
C LEU A 376 -2.96 -20.61 20.47
N ASP A 377 -3.95 -21.44 20.83
CA ASP A 377 -3.78 -22.60 21.71
C ASP A 377 -3.65 -23.87 20.87
N ILE A 378 -2.47 -24.48 20.88
CA ILE A 378 -2.15 -25.65 20.03
C ILE A 378 -1.77 -26.84 20.92
N HIS A 379 -2.56 -27.90 20.85
CA HIS A 379 -2.36 -29.14 21.62
C HIS A 379 -1.97 -30.30 20.71
N LYS A 380 -0.85 -30.98 21.01
CA LYS A 380 -0.30 -32.05 20.15
C LYS A 380 -1.29 -33.22 19.95
N GLU A 381 -2.19 -33.43 20.89
CA GLU A 381 -3.24 -34.46 20.83
C GLU A 381 -4.26 -34.22 19.70
N GLU A 382 -4.27 -33.02 19.12
CA GLU A 382 -5.17 -32.60 18.04
C GLU A 382 -4.54 -32.73 16.64
N GLN A 383 -3.37 -33.36 16.54
CA GLN A 383 -2.70 -33.62 15.26
C GLN A 383 -3.63 -34.30 14.25
N GLY A 384 -3.61 -33.82 13.01
CA GLY A 384 -4.43 -34.31 11.90
C GLY A 384 -5.89 -33.85 11.90
N LYS A 385 -6.31 -33.06 12.90
CA LYS A 385 -7.65 -32.44 12.95
C LYS A 385 -7.59 -30.98 12.50
N ASN A 386 -8.73 -30.45 12.07
CA ASN A 386 -8.91 -29.01 11.93
C ASN A 386 -9.00 -28.39 13.34
N LEU A 387 -8.08 -27.49 13.64
CA LEU A 387 -7.98 -26.76 14.90
C LEU A 387 -8.94 -25.55 14.95
N VAL A 388 -9.46 -25.10 13.81
CA VAL A 388 -10.42 -23.98 13.76
C VAL A 388 -11.80 -24.46 14.21
N SER A 389 -12.24 -23.99 15.37
CA SER A 389 -13.53 -24.33 15.99
C SER A 389 -14.60 -23.24 15.86
N LEU A 390 -14.25 -22.09 15.25
CA LEU A 390 -15.19 -20.98 15.03
C LEU A 390 -16.32 -21.41 14.08
N PRO A 391 -17.61 -21.24 14.48
CA PRO A 391 -18.73 -21.84 13.74
C PRO A 391 -19.10 -21.10 12.44
N TYR A 392 -18.58 -19.88 12.23
CA TYR A 392 -19.01 -19.00 11.15
C TYR A 392 -18.06 -18.97 9.94
N THR A 393 -16.91 -19.64 10.02
CA THR A 393 -15.87 -19.61 8.98
C THR A 393 -15.64 -21.00 8.39
N THR A 394 -15.23 -21.05 7.13
CA THR A 394 -14.77 -22.27 6.47
C THR A 394 -13.26 -22.40 6.43
N ALA A 395 -12.52 -21.44 7.00
CA ALA A 395 -11.07 -21.53 7.11
C ALA A 395 -10.67 -22.71 7.97
N THR A 396 -9.53 -23.34 7.66
CA THR A 396 -9.03 -24.48 8.44
C THR A 396 -7.57 -24.30 8.79
N ALA A 397 -7.16 -24.91 9.91
CA ALA A 397 -5.79 -25.00 10.35
C ALA A 397 -5.53 -26.44 10.79
N THR A 398 -4.71 -27.20 10.04
CA THR A 398 -4.47 -28.62 10.32
C THR A 398 -3.02 -28.86 10.70
N MET A 399 -2.79 -29.43 11.89
CA MET A 399 -1.44 -29.77 12.33
C MET A 399 -0.95 -31.09 11.72
N HIS A 400 0.18 -31.02 11.02
CA HIS A 400 0.89 -32.14 10.41
C HIS A 400 1.81 -32.83 11.42
N ALA A 401 2.32 -34.02 11.07
CA ALA A 401 3.18 -34.83 11.93
C ALA A 401 4.54 -34.19 12.27
N ASP A 402 5.02 -33.27 11.44
CA ASP A 402 6.26 -32.50 11.65
C ASP A 402 6.04 -31.23 12.51
N GLY A 403 4.82 -31.02 13.01
CA GLY A 403 4.42 -29.87 13.81
C GLY A 403 4.10 -28.61 12.98
N MET A 404 4.15 -28.67 11.65
CA MET A 404 3.65 -27.59 10.80
C MET A 404 2.12 -27.51 10.88
N ILE A 405 1.57 -26.31 10.88
CA ILE A 405 0.13 -26.07 10.86
C ILE A 405 -0.22 -25.52 9.48
N TRP A 406 -0.89 -26.34 8.67
CA TRP A 406 -1.32 -25.98 7.33
C TRP A 406 -2.62 -25.17 7.37
N LEU A 407 -2.62 -23.97 6.79
CA LEU A 407 -3.75 -23.07 6.75
C LEU A 407 -4.42 -23.09 5.37
N GLU A 408 -5.73 -23.32 5.36
CA GLU A 408 -6.58 -23.10 4.18
C GLU A 408 -7.51 -21.92 4.42
N PRO A 409 -7.62 -20.97 3.48
CA PRO A 409 -8.44 -19.79 3.66
C PRO A 409 -9.93 -20.04 3.42
N GLU A 410 -10.77 -19.23 4.05
CA GLU A 410 -12.10 -18.93 3.55
C GLU A 410 -11.99 -17.83 2.47
N ILE A 411 -12.53 -18.07 1.27
CA ILE A 411 -12.55 -17.06 0.20
C ILE A 411 -13.72 -16.11 0.42
N LEU A 412 -13.42 -14.82 0.62
CA LEU A 412 -14.43 -13.77 0.82
C LEU A 412 -14.88 -13.15 -0.50
N PHE A 413 -13.95 -13.00 -1.45
CA PHE A 413 -14.23 -12.46 -2.78
C PHE A 413 -13.27 -13.06 -3.81
N SER A 414 -13.79 -13.38 -5.00
CA SER A 414 -12.99 -13.85 -6.13
C SER A 414 -13.73 -13.54 -7.43
N GLY A 415 -13.09 -12.77 -8.30
CA GLY A 415 -13.60 -12.42 -9.63
C GLY A 415 -12.49 -12.57 -10.67
N PRO A 416 -12.71 -13.22 -11.83
CA PRO A 416 -11.67 -13.45 -12.84
C PRO A 416 -10.97 -12.15 -13.26
N ARG A 417 -9.70 -11.99 -12.88
CA ARG A 417 -8.91 -10.77 -13.08
C ARG A 417 -9.57 -9.47 -12.61
N GLN A 418 -10.50 -9.59 -11.65
CA GLN A 418 -11.12 -8.47 -10.93
C GLN A 418 -10.59 -8.50 -9.50
N ALA A 419 -9.70 -7.58 -9.15
CA ALA A 419 -9.18 -7.47 -7.80
C ALA A 419 -10.11 -6.61 -6.94
N PHE A 420 -10.28 -7.00 -5.68
CA PHE A 420 -10.60 -6.06 -4.60
C PHE A 420 -9.26 -5.72 -3.96
N GLU A 421 -8.79 -4.49 -4.15
CA GLU A 421 -7.47 -4.03 -3.71
C GLU A 421 -7.57 -2.64 -3.08
N PHE A 422 -6.45 -2.12 -2.55
CA PHE A 422 -6.44 -0.86 -1.79
C PHE A 422 -7.52 -0.84 -0.70
N PRO A 423 -7.53 -1.83 0.20
CA PRO A 423 -8.61 -2.01 1.14
C PRO A 423 -8.60 -0.91 2.20
N GLN A 424 -9.79 -0.45 2.55
CA GLN A 424 -10.06 0.52 3.60
C GLN A 424 -11.20 0.00 4.47
N ILE A 425 -11.20 0.37 5.75
CA ILE A 425 -12.24 0.04 6.71
C ILE A 425 -12.57 1.28 7.55
N ASN A 426 -13.56 1.20 8.43
CA ASN A 426 -13.70 2.16 9.52
C ASN A 426 -12.59 1.92 10.56
N TYR A 427 -11.37 2.33 10.21
CA TYR A 427 -10.14 1.89 10.88
C TYR A 427 -10.04 2.43 12.31
N GLU A 428 -10.45 3.67 12.56
CA GLU A 428 -10.41 4.28 13.90
C GLU A 428 -11.23 3.47 14.93
N ARG A 429 -12.38 2.94 14.52
CA ARG A 429 -13.28 2.19 15.40
C ARG A 429 -13.07 0.68 15.36
N TYR A 430 -12.73 0.11 14.20
CA TYR A 430 -12.72 -1.33 13.93
C TYR A 430 -11.37 -1.90 13.48
N GLY A 431 -10.35 -1.08 13.27
CA GLY A 431 -8.98 -1.55 13.06
C GLY A 431 -8.51 -2.37 14.25
N GLY A 432 -8.03 -3.59 14.00
CA GLY A 432 -7.62 -4.50 15.05
C GLY A 432 -8.75 -5.27 15.74
N LYS A 433 -10.00 -5.08 15.30
CA LYS A 433 -11.23 -5.59 15.98
C LYS A 433 -12.16 -6.31 15.02
N ASN A 434 -13.04 -7.15 15.56
CA ASN A 434 -14.09 -7.81 14.78
C ASN A 434 -14.95 -6.76 14.07
N TYR A 435 -15.14 -6.94 12.76
CA TYR A 435 -15.71 -5.97 11.84
C TYR A 435 -16.55 -6.67 10.77
N THR A 436 -17.25 -5.90 9.96
CA THR A 436 -18.24 -6.38 9.00
C THR A 436 -17.99 -5.86 7.59
N TYR A 437 -17.47 -4.65 7.42
CA TYR A 437 -17.37 -3.98 6.12
C TYR A 437 -15.93 -3.59 5.77
N ALA A 438 -15.54 -3.94 4.55
CA ALA A 438 -14.37 -3.41 3.87
C ALA A 438 -14.78 -2.68 2.60
N TYR A 439 -14.04 -1.65 2.26
CA TYR A 439 -14.15 -0.87 1.02
C TYR A 439 -12.86 -1.06 0.22
N GLY A 440 -12.92 -1.02 -1.10
CA GLY A 440 -11.74 -1.26 -1.91
C GLY A 440 -11.88 -0.72 -3.32
N LEU A 441 -10.74 -0.52 -3.96
CA LEU A 441 -10.61 -0.23 -5.38
C LEU A 441 -10.72 -1.52 -6.18
N GLY A 442 -11.63 -1.54 -7.13
CA GLY A 442 -11.75 -2.64 -8.09
C GLY A 442 -10.74 -2.48 -9.22
N LEU A 443 -9.88 -3.48 -9.41
CA LEU A 443 -8.91 -3.51 -10.52
C LEU A 443 -9.33 -4.52 -11.58
N ASN A 444 -9.64 -4.06 -12.78
CA ASN A 444 -9.98 -4.86 -13.94
C ASN A 444 -8.73 -5.02 -14.81
N HIS A 445 -8.08 -6.19 -14.75
CA HIS A 445 -6.79 -6.43 -15.40
C HIS A 445 -5.75 -5.34 -15.04
N PHE A 446 -5.66 -5.00 -13.74
CA PHE A 446 -4.84 -3.92 -13.15
C PHE A 446 -5.33 -2.49 -13.37
N ILE A 447 -6.30 -2.25 -14.26
CA ILE A 447 -6.85 -0.91 -14.47
C ILE A 447 -7.92 -0.63 -13.39
N PRO A 448 -7.78 0.46 -12.61
CA PRO A 448 -8.77 0.81 -11.60
C PRO A 448 -10.05 1.32 -12.27
N ASP A 449 -11.18 0.62 -12.06
CA ASP A 449 -12.41 0.93 -12.82
C ASP A 449 -13.70 0.98 -12.00
N ARG A 450 -13.65 0.73 -10.69
CA ARG A 450 -14.82 0.73 -9.82
C ARG A 450 -14.46 0.86 -8.34
N ILE A 451 -15.43 1.24 -7.51
CA ILE A 451 -15.35 1.15 -6.06
C ILE A 451 -16.22 0.00 -5.58
N CYS A 452 -15.69 -0.80 -4.66
CA CYS A 452 -16.35 -1.96 -4.09
C CYS A 452 -16.54 -1.79 -2.58
N LYS A 453 -17.67 -2.28 -2.06
CA LYS A 453 -17.90 -2.56 -0.64
C LYS A 453 -18.10 -4.06 -0.50
N LEU A 454 -17.52 -4.67 0.52
CA LEU A 454 -17.60 -6.08 0.85
C LEU A 454 -18.09 -6.25 2.29
N ASN A 455 -19.18 -6.98 2.48
CA ASN A 455 -19.53 -7.53 3.79
C ASN A 455 -18.72 -8.82 4.01
N VAL A 456 -17.76 -8.79 4.92
CA VAL A 456 -16.81 -9.91 5.14
C VAL A 456 -17.41 -11.09 5.90
N LYS A 457 -18.67 -10.99 6.34
CA LYS A 457 -19.42 -12.07 6.98
C LYS A 457 -20.34 -12.75 5.98
N THR A 458 -21.12 -11.98 5.22
CA THR A 458 -22.09 -12.51 4.25
C THR A 458 -21.53 -12.71 2.85
N LYS A 459 -20.36 -12.11 2.56
CA LYS A 459 -19.74 -12.03 1.22
C LYS A 459 -20.57 -11.25 0.20
N GLU A 460 -21.55 -10.47 0.68
CA GLU A 460 -22.31 -9.54 -0.15
C GLU A 460 -21.43 -8.37 -0.58
N THR A 461 -21.63 -7.89 -1.81
CA THR A 461 -20.86 -6.79 -2.38
C THR A 461 -21.75 -5.73 -3.00
N TRP A 462 -21.32 -4.47 -2.87
CA TRP A 462 -21.88 -3.33 -3.61
C TRP A 462 -20.80 -2.75 -4.51
N VAL A 463 -21.21 -2.18 -5.63
CA VAL A 463 -20.28 -1.60 -6.61
C VAL A 463 -20.80 -0.23 -7.05
N TRP A 464 -19.92 0.77 -7.04
CA TRP A 464 -20.07 1.99 -7.82
C TRP A 464 -19.14 1.92 -9.02
N GLN A 465 -19.65 2.23 -10.21
CA GLN A 465 -18.88 2.23 -11.46
C GLN A 465 -19.56 3.15 -12.49
N GLU A 466 -18.75 3.88 -13.25
CA GLU A 466 -19.18 4.66 -14.42
C GLU A 466 -18.28 4.35 -15.62
N PRO A 467 -18.81 4.41 -16.86
CA PRO A 467 -17.98 4.28 -18.06
C PRO A 467 -16.89 5.34 -18.12
N ASP A 468 -15.69 4.97 -18.58
CA ASP A 468 -14.55 5.88 -18.79
C ASP A 468 -14.15 6.73 -17.57
N SER A 469 -14.39 6.19 -16.37
CA SER A 469 -14.05 6.78 -15.07
C SER A 469 -13.14 5.84 -14.28
N TYR A 470 -12.00 6.35 -13.82
CA TYR A 470 -10.93 5.58 -13.19
C TYR A 470 -10.69 6.08 -11.75
N PRO A 471 -11.29 5.44 -10.73
CA PRO A 471 -11.21 5.90 -9.35
C PRO A 471 -9.87 5.56 -8.67
N SER A 472 -9.59 6.23 -7.55
CA SER A 472 -8.53 5.89 -6.61
C SER A 472 -9.06 5.06 -5.43
N GLU A 473 -8.18 4.66 -4.52
CA GLU A 473 -8.56 4.08 -3.22
C GLU A 473 -9.70 4.88 -2.53
N PRO A 474 -10.74 4.20 -2.00
CA PRO A 474 -11.86 4.84 -1.31
C PRO A 474 -11.60 5.00 0.20
N LEU A 475 -11.25 6.20 0.64
CA LEU A 475 -11.01 6.49 2.06
C LEU A 475 -12.32 6.67 2.83
N PHE A 476 -12.50 5.93 3.92
CA PHE A 476 -13.68 6.04 4.78
C PHE A 476 -13.56 7.20 5.77
N VAL A 477 -14.60 8.03 5.84
CA VAL A 477 -14.76 9.10 6.84
C VAL A 477 -16.08 8.89 7.57
N GLN A 478 -15.98 8.67 8.88
CA GLN A 478 -17.14 8.37 9.72
C GLN A 478 -18.03 9.62 9.91
N THR A 479 -19.35 9.42 9.92
CA THR A 479 -20.28 10.46 10.40
C THR A 479 -20.02 10.69 11.91
N PRO A 480 -19.95 11.94 12.41
CA PRO A 480 -19.87 12.18 13.83
C PRO A 480 -21.00 11.48 14.59
N GLU A 481 -20.68 10.84 15.71
CA GLU A 481 -21.64 10.09 16.54
C GLU A 481 -22.28 8.85 15.86
N ALA A 482 -21.72 8.39 14.73
CA ALA A 482 -22.15 7.18 14.05
C ALA A 482 -22.27 5.98 14.99
N VAL A 483 -23.40 5.28 14.92
CA VAL A 483 -23.63 4.04 15.66
C VAL A 483 -23.19 2.83 14.83
N ASP A 484 -23.58 2.81 13.57
CA ASP A 484 -23.30 1.73 12.63
C ASP A 484 -21.86 1.79 12.11
N GLU A 485 -21.30 0.63 11.75
CA GLU A 485 -19.93 0.51 11.25
C GLU A 485 -19.73 1.26 9.92
N ASP A 486 -20.74 1.27 9.06
CA ASP A 486 -20.76 1.86 7.73
C ASP A 486 -21.52 3.19 7.64
N ASP A 487 -21.80 3.83 8.77
CA ASP A 487 -22.34 5.19 8.81
C ASP A 487 -21.21 6.23 8.61
N GLY A 488 -21.10 6.67 7.37
CA GLY A 488 -20.09 7.60 6.91
C GLY A 488 -20.11 7.76 5.40
N VAL A 489 -19.02 8.29 4.87
CA VAL A 489 -18.82 8.48 3.43
C VAL A 489 -17.48 7.92 2.99
N LEU A 490 -17.39 7.62 1.70
CA LEU A 490 -16.12 7.30 1.03
C LEU A 490 -15.68 8.47 0.18
N LEU A 491 -14.39 8.79 0.23
CA LEU A 491 -13.74 9.81 -0.59
C LEU A 491 -12.80 9.13 -1.59
N THR A 492 -13.00 9.36 -2.89
CA THR A 492 -12.14 8.82 -3.95
C THR A 492 -11.92 9.84 -5.06
N ILE A 493 -10.69 9.94 -5.57
CA ILE A 493 -10.39 10.79 -6.72
C ILE A 493 -10.68 9.97 -7.98
N VAL A 494 -11.44 10.54 -8.91
CA VAL A 494 -11.79 9.89 -10.17
C VAL A 494 -11.22 10.69 -11.34
N ALA A 495 -10.43 10.03 -12.19
CA ALA A 495 -10.06 10.57 -13.49
C ALA A 495 -11.14 10.20 -14.51
N ALA A 496 -11.66 11.20 -15.24
CA ALA A 496 -12.72 11.04 -16.22
C ALA A 496 -12.35 11.80 -17.51
N PRO A 497 -11.35 11.33 -18.26
CA PRO A 497 -10.72 12.11 -19.33
C PRO A 497 -11.62 12.41 -20.54
N GLY A 498 -12.74 11.69 -20.69
CA GLY A 498 -13.75 11.99 -21.71
C GLY A 498 -14.77 13.06 -21.30
N SER A 499 -14.73 13.52 -20.05
CA SER A 499 -15.68 14.50 -19.50
C SER A 499 -15.21 15.95 -19.71
N GLN A 500 -16.12 16.91 -19.63
CA GLN A 500 -15.78 18.34 -19.69
C GLN A 500 -14.75 18.73 -18.63
N ARG A 501 -14.83 18.12 -17.45
CA ARG A 501 -13.84 18.22 -16.38
C ARG A 501 -13.10 16.90 -16.25
N PRO A 502 -11.78 16.87 -16.45
CA PRO A 502 -11.02 15.63 -16.62
C PRO A 502 -10.81 14.85 -15.31
N ALA A 503 -11.14 15.42 -14.14
CA ALA A 503 -11.11 14.73 -12.87
C ALA A 503 -12.08 15.35 -11.84
N TYR A 504 -12.46 14.56 -10.84
CA TYR A 504 -13.28 15.01 -9.73
C TYR A 504 -13.00 14.20 -8.47
N LEU A 505 -13.20 14.80 -7.30
CA LEU A 505 -13.37 14.07 -6.06
C LEU A 505 -14.82 13.60 -5.97
N LEU A 506 -15.02 12.30 -5.77
CA LEU A 506 -16.31 11.66 -5.58
C LEU A 506 -16.54 11.36 -4.10
N ILE A 507 -17.78 11.62 -3.65
CA ILE A 507 -18.25 11.30 -2.30
C ILE A 507 -19.39 10.30 -2.41
N LEU A 508 -19.19 9.10 -1.86
CA LEU A 508 -20.20 8.05 -1.83
C LEU A 508 -20.72 7.85 -0.41
N ASN A 509 -22.00 7.51 -0.27
CA ASN A 509 -22.54 7.00 0.98
C ASN A 509 -21.95 5.61 1.24
N ALA A 510 -21.30 5.42 2.39
CA ALA A 510 -20.63 4.16 2.70
C ALA A 510 -21.61 3.00 2.93
N LYS A 511 -22.91 3.26 3.19
CA LYS A 511 -23.92 2.21 3.36
C LYS A 511 -24.24 1.45 2.07
N ASP A 512 -24.42 2.16 0.96
CA ASP A 512 -24.95 1.58 -0.28
C ASP A 512 -24.15 1.95 -1.55
N LEU A 513 -23.07 2.72 -1.40
CA LEU A 513 -22.27 3.28 -2.48
C LEU A 513 -23.04 4.21 -3.44
N SER A 514 -24.18 4.74 -3.00
CA SER A 514 -24.87 5.81 -3.72
C SER A 514 -24.05 7.10 -3.73
N GLU A 515 -24.09 7.83 -4.83
CA GLU A 515 -23.39 9.10 -4.95
C GLU A 515 -24.06 10.19 -4.11
N VAL A 516 -23.26 10.89 -3.32
CA VAL A 516 -23.70 12.02 -2.48
C VAL A 516 -23.35 13.36 -3.14
N ALA A 517 -22.13 13.47 -3.66
CA ALA A 517 -21.63 14.69 -4.30
C ALA A 517 -20.37 14.42 -5.14
N ARG A 518 -20.05 15.36 -6.04
CA ARG A 518 -18.74 15.50 -6.68
C ARG A 518 -18.17 16.89 -6.44
N ALA A 519 -16.85 16.98 -6.46
CA ALA A 519 -16.10 18.23 -6.54
C ALA A 519 -15.16 18.17 -7.74
N GLU A 520 -15.59 18.75 -8.86
CA GLU A 520 -14.96 18.61 -10.16
C GLU A 520 -13.90 19.70 -10.41
N VAL A 521 -12.80 19.33 -11.07
CA VAL A 521 -11.66 20.23 -11.35
C VAL A 521 -11.33 20.24 -12.84
N GLU A 522 -10.75 21.34 -13.31
CA GLU A 522 -10.44 21.57 -14.73
C GLU A 522 -9.06 21.05 -15.16
N CYS A 523 -8.39 20.26 -14.30
CA CYS A 523 -7.08 19.68 -14.56
C CYS A 523 -7.09 18.17 -14.34
N SER A 524 -6.31 17.45 -15.16
CA SER A 524 -6.14 15.99 -15.02
C SER A 524 -5.42 15.67 -13.73
N ILE A 525 -5.77 14.55 -13.10
CA ILE A 525 -5.10 14.03 -11.91
C ILE A 525 -4.52 12.64 -12.24
N PRO A 526 -3.21 12.41 -12.10
CA PRO A 526 -2.62 11.10 -12.29
C PRO A 526 -3.04 10.12 -11.18
N VAL A 527 -2.63 8.86 -11.33
CA VAL A 527 -2.89 7.82 -10.35
C VAL A 527 -2.36 8.21 -8.97
N THR A 528 -3.13 7.93 -7.93
CA THR A 528 -2.71 8.08 -6.53
C THR A 528 -2.88 6.74 -5.81
N PHE A 529 -1.92 6.35 -4.98
CA PHE A 529 -1.92 5.06 -4.29
C PHE A 529 -2.65 5.13 -2.97
N HIS A 530 -2.08 5.85 -1.99
CA HIS A 530 -2.64 5.95 -0.64
C HIS A 530 -2.71 7.39 -0.15
N GLY A 531 -3.38 7.54 0.98
CA GLY A 531 -3.49 8.81 1.66
C GLY A 531 -4.27 8.71 2.95
N MET A 532 -4.71 9.87 3.42
CA MET A 532 -5.51 9.97 4.64
C MET A 532 -6.47 11.14 4.57
N TYR A 533 -7.50 11.09 5.42
CA TYR A 533 -8.32 12.25 5.74
C TYR A 533 -7.80 12.87 7.05
N LYS A 534 -7.51 14.17 7.03
CA LYS A 534 -7.13 15.00 8.18
C LYS A 534 -8.36 15.84 8.57
N PRO A 535 -9.08 15.52 9.66
CA PRO A 535 -10.23 16.31 10.12
C PRO A 535 -9.90 17.76 10.50
#